data_AF-A0A932NZX5-F1
#
_entry.id   AF-A0A932NZX5-F1
#
_cell.length_a   1.000
_cell.length_b   1.000
_cell.length_c   1.000
_cell.angle_alpha   90.00
_cell.angle_beta   90.00
_cell.angle_gamma   90.00
#
_symmetry.space_group_name_H-M   'P 1'
#
loop_
_entity.id
_entity.type
_entity.pdbx_description
1 polymer ?
#
loop_
_entity_poly.entity_id
_entity_poly.type
_entity_poly.pdbx_seq_one_letter_code
_entity_poly.pdbx_strand_id
1 'polypeptide(L)'
;MANPPVRDLNTPAIDAACECLRKGDYDAVKRIVKGTLPRLSSDAYKQRIRIYMLLMALPDHPIDQDIQEDSLRVARHVFAHREAFSQRYRLWAHMIFGALKGEWTVDSEKHEFFALQDAQEVLAHPESSREDRDLALTLIASESPDDDQVRLCLEELLDGGNAFAITQAVTSAKISFHRATDLIYLDRALDRVKSPSGFVADLLHKKMATVLRELEEDTESEVLDRKDIHTKLVMCYAHLRMMPGELFQQAYSEYYLAYAAACMDETELGLIHAYTALAMARRLGDSHLEQLALAVRDHFKSRAPYEGKEPDEEKDTE
;
A
#
# COMPACT_ATOMS: atom_id res chain seq x y z
N MET A 1 -41.16 -12.90 -28.61
CA MET A 1 -41.13 -13.12 -27.15
C MET A 1 -39.85 -12.47 -26.64
N ALA A 2 -39.95 -11.39 -25.87
CA ALA A 2 -38.78 -10.76 -25.27
C ALA A 2 -38.26 -11.65 -24.14
N ASN A 3 -36.96 -11.96 -24.15
CA ASN A 3 -36.32 -12.59 -23.00
C ASN A 3 -36.53 -11.69 -21.77
N PRO A 4 -36.96 -12.25 -20.63
CA PRO A 4 -37.03 -11.45 -19.40
C PRO A 4 -35.62 -10.92 -19.09
N PRO A 5 -35.50 -9.70 -18.54
CA PRO A 5 -34.20 -9.21 -18.11
C PRO A 5 -33.67 -10.20 -17.07
N VAL A 6 -32.49 -10.75 -17.33
CA VAL A 6 -31.74 -11.53 -16.34
C VAL A 6 -31.55 -10.57 -15.16
N ARG A 7 -32.37 -10.72 -14.12
CA ARG A 7 -32.06 -10.12 -12.82
C ARG A 7 -30.74 -10.74 -12.42
N ASP A 8 -29.69 -9.93 -12.42
CA ASP A 8 -28.38 -10.32 -11.89
C ASP A 8 -28.60 -10.86 -10.48
N LEU A 9 -28.52 -12.18 -10.33
CA LEU A 9 -28.82 -12.88 -9.07
C LEU A 9 -27.90 -12.44 -7.92
N ASN A 10 -26.82 -11.71 -8.22
CA ASN A 10 -25.76 -11.34 -7.29
C ASN A 10 -25.72 -9.84 -6.93
N THR A 11 -26.57 -8.98 -7.52
CA THR A 11 -26.67 -7.56 -7.11
C THR A 11 -27.02 -7.39 -5.62
N PRO A 12 -27.95 -8.17 -5.04
CA PRO A 12 -28.28 -8.05 -3.62
C PRO A 12 -27.11 -8.38 -2.68
N ALA A 13 -26.24 -9.32 -3.07
CA ALA A 13 -25.07 -9.69 -2.29
C ALA A 13 -24.03 -8.55 -2.28
N ILE A 14 -23.79 -7.92 -3.44
CA ILE A 14 -22.87 -6.77 -3.54
C ILE A 14 -23.43 -5.58 -2.75
N ASP A 15 -24.74 -5.33 -2.82
CA ASP A 15 -25.36 -4.24 -2.06
C ASP A 15 -25.29 -4.49 -0.55
N ALA A 16 -25.49 -5.74 -0.10
CA ALA A 16 -25.27 -6.13 1.30
C ALA A 16 -23.82 -5.95 1.75
N ALA A 17 -22.85 -6.27 0.88
CA ALA A 17 -21.44 -6.00 1.16
C ALA A 17 -21.16 -4.50 1.32
N CYS A 18 -21.74 -3.64 0.46
CA CYS A 18 -21.64 -2.20 0.63
C CYS A 18 -22.22 -1.72 1.98
N GLU A 19 -23.34 -2.29 2.42
CA GLU A 19 -23.92 -1.96 3.74
C GLU A 19 -23.03 -2.40 4.90
N CYS A 20 -22.44 -3.59 4.84
CA CYS A 20 -21.46 -4.05 5.83
C CYS A 20 -20.24 -3.13 5.87
N LEU A 21 -19.73 -2.72 4.70
CA LEU A 21 -18.60 -1.79 4.61
C LEU A 21 -18.91 -0.45 5.30
N ARG A 22 -20.10 0.12 5.07
CA ARG A 22 -20.54 1.37 5.73
C ARG A 22 -20.66 1.23 7.25
N LYS A 23 -20.93 0.02 7.75
CA LYS A 23 -21.01 -0.28 9.18
C LYS A 23 -19.64 -0.64 9.80
N GLY A 24 -18.58 -0.71 8.99
CA GLY A 24 -17.25 -1.15 9.43
C GLY A 24 -17.12 -2.65 9.69
N ASP A 25 -18.07 -3.47 9.21
CA ASP A 25 -18.02 -4.93 9.34
C ASP A 25 -17.22 -5.54 8.19
N TYR A 26 -15.90 -5.35 8.23
CA TYR A 26 -14.97 -5.77 7.16
C TYR A 26 -14.94 -7.28 6.96
N ASP A 27 -15.12 -8.07 8.02
CA ASP A 27 -15.14 -9.54 7.94
C ASP A 27 -16.40 -10.05 7.23
N ALA A 28 -17.55 -9.42 7.45
CA ALA A 28 -18.74 -9.73 6.65
C ALA A 28 -18.54 -9.39 5.17
N VAL A 29 -17.93 -8.23 4.85
CA VAL A 29 -17.60 -7.87 3.46
C VAL A 29 -16.71 -8.94 2.83
N LYS A 30 -15.62 -9.34 3.50
CA LYS A 30 -14.70 -10.40 3.05
C LYS A 30 -15.46 -11.69 2.73
N ARG A 31 -16.31 -12.16 3.65
CA ARG A 31 -17.10 -13.40 3.46
C ARG A 31 -18.07 -13.30 2.30
N ILE A 32 -18.80 -12.19 2.18
CA ILE A 32 -19.79 -11.99 1.12
C ILE A 32 -19.09 -11.97 -0.24
N VAL A 33 -18.02 -11.20 -0.37
CA VAL A 33 -17.26 -11.06 -1.61
C VAL A 33 -16.62 -12.38 -2.02
N LYS A 34 -15.89 -13.07 -1.12
CA LYS A 34 -15.26 -14.37 -1.41
C LYS A 34 -16.30 -15.45 -1.77
N GLY A 35 -17.50 -15.39 -1.19
CA GLY A 35 -18.60 -16.28 -1.56
C GLY A 35 -19.29 -15.95 -2.88
N THR A 36 -19.24 -14.68 -3.32
CA THR A 36 -19.94 -14.19 -4.51
C THR A 36 -19.08 -14.27 -5.77
N LEU A 37 -17.80 -13.93 -5.68
CA LEU A 37 -16.90 -13.84 -6.84
C LEU A 37 -16.84 -15.14 -7.67
N PRO A 38 -16.71 -16.35 -7.07
CA PRO A 38 -16.67 -17.60 -7.84
C PRO A 38 -17.99 -17.95 -8.53
N ARG A 39 -19.11 -17.34 -8.11
CA ARG A 39 -20.45 -17.58 -8.67
C ARG A 39 -20.79 -16.65 -9.82
N LEU A 40 -19.97 -15.64 -10.07
CA LEU A 40 -20.14 -14.72 -11.19
C LEU A 40 -19.59 -15.35 -12.47
N SER A 41 -20.29 -15.13 -13.59
CA SER A 41 -19.72 -15.41 -14.92
C SER A 41 -18.38 -14.67 -15.10
N SER A 42 -17.46 -15.26 -15.86
CA SER A 42 -16.18 -14.64 -16.23
C SER A 42 -16.36 -13.29 -16.93
N ASP A 43 -17.49 -13.11 -17.61
CA ASP A 43 -17.83 -11.91 -18.39
C ASP A 43 -18.71 -10.90 -17.62
N ALA A 44 -18.96 -11.14 -16.33
CA ALA A 44 -19.68 -10.21 -15.45
C ALA A 44 -18.78 -9.03 -15.03
N TYR A 45 -18.18 -8.33 -15.99
CA TYR A 45 -17.12 -7.33 -15.77
C TYR A 45 -17.55 -6.21 -14.81
N LYS A 46 -18.79 -5.70 -14.92
CA LYS A 46 -19.30 -4.63 -14.05
C LYS A 46 -19.41 -5.08 -12.59
N GLN A 47 -19.92 -6.28 -12.35
CA GLN A 47 -20.10 -6.85 -11.00
C GLN A 47 -18.75 -7.21 -10.40
N ARG A 48 -17.83 -7.77 -11.21
CA ARG A 48 -16.44 -8.07 -10.79
C ARG A 48 -15.69 -6.81 -10.38
N ILE A 49 -15.74 -5.72 -11.16
CA ILE A 49 -15.13 -4.44 -10.76
C ILE A 49 -15.67 -3.94 -9.43
N ARG A 50 -17.00 -3.96 -9.24
CA ARG A 50 -17.60 -3.54 -7.95
C ARG A 50 -17.04 -4.36 -6.80
N ILE A 51 -16.91 -5.66 -6.99
CA ILE A 51 -16.33 -6.57 -6.01
C ILE A 51 -14.85 -6.22 -5.73
N TYR A 52 -14.03 -5.99 -6.75
CA TYR A 52 -12.62 -5.66 -6.52
C TYR A 52 -12.43 -4.31 -5.85
N MET A 53 -13.26 -3.32 -6.18
CA MET A 53 -13.28 -2.05 -5.44
C MET A 53 -13.67 -2.23 -3.97
N LEU A 54 -14.64 -3.12 -3.69
CA LEU A 54 -14.96 -3.47 -2.31
C LEU A 54 -13.78 -4.13 -1.60
N LEU A 55 -13.03 -4.99 -2.28
CA LEU A 55 -11.82 -5.60 -1.72
C LEU A 55 -10.72 -4.57 -1.45
N MET A 56 -10.50 -3.63 -2.37
CA MET A 56 -9.53 -2.53 -2.16
C MET A 56 -9.91 -1.61 -1.00
N ALA A 57 -11.21 -1.44 -0.75
CA ALA A 57 -11.70 -0.64 0.38
C ALA A 57 -11.56 -1.36 1.74
N LEU A 58 -11.09 -2.61 1.77
CA LEU A 58 -10.83 -3.34 3.00
C LEU A 58 -9.44 -3.01 3.54
N PRO A 59 -9.32 -2.66 4.83
CA PRO A 59 -8.03 -2.64 5.50
C PRO A 59 -7.41 -4.04 5.52
N ASP A 60 -6.11 -4.12 5.23
CA ASP A 60 -5.27 -5.31 5.47
C ASP A 60 -5.78 -6.60 4.87
N HIS A 61 -6.29 -6.53 3.64
CA HIS A 61 -6.65 -7.73 2.90
C HIS A 61 -5.61 -8.07 1.85
N PRO A 62 -4.73 -9.06 2.10
CA PRO A 62 -3.90 -9.60 1.02
C PRO A 62 -4.83 -10.16 -0.06
N ILE A 63 -4.64 -9.68 -1.28
CA ILE A 63 -5.39 -10.14 -2.44
C ILE A 63 -4.67 -11.39 -2.94
N ASP A 64 -5.39 -12.52 -2.89
CA ASP A 64 -4.90 -13.81 -3.39
C ASP A 64 -4.45 -13.65 -4.87
N GLN A 65 -3.36 -14.31 -5.28
CA GLN A 65 -2.78 -14.14 -6.62
C GLN A 65 -3.81 -14.36 -7.75
N ASP A 66 -4.66 -15.38 -7.62
CA ASP A 66 -5.73 -15.65 -8.60
C ASP A 66 -6.73 -14.48 -8.70
N ILE A 67 -7.03 -13.82 -7.57
CA ILE A 67 -7.90 -12.64 -7.53
C ILE A 67 -7.18 -11.46 -8.17
N GLN A 68 -5.89 -11.29 -7.92
CA GLN A 68 -5.08 -10.23 -8.53
C GLN A 68 -5.05 -10.37 -10.06
N GLU A 69 -4.75 -11.55 -10.58
CA GLU A 69 -4.71 -11.83 -12.02
C GLU A 69 -6.06 -11.57 -12.70
N ASP A 70 -7.15 -12.04 -12.10
CA ASP A 70 -8.50 -11.80 -12.62
C ASP A 70 -8.92 -10.33 -12.53
N SER A 71 -8.52 -9.62 -11.46
CA SER A 71 -8.76 -8.18 -11.30
C SER A 71 -8.08 -7.38 -12.41
N LEU A 72 -6.82 -7.70 -12.71
CA LEU A 72 -6.06 -7.08 -13.81
C LEU A 72 -6.67 -7.41 -15.17
N ARG A 73 -7.11 -8.65 -15.40
CA ARG A 73 -7.82 -9.06 -16.62
C ARG A 73 -9.10 -8.22 -16.83
N VAL A 74 -9.89 -8.06 -15.77
CA VAL A 74 -11.14 -7.28 -15.81
C VAL A 74 -10.87 -5.80 -16.05
N ALA A 75 -9.86 -5.21 -15.40
CA ALA A 75 -9.46 -3.82 -15.63
C ALA A 75 -9.02 -3.59 -17.09
N ARG A 76 -8.15 -4.47 -17.62
CA ARG A 76 -7.72 -4.45 -19.03
C ARG A 76 -8.88 -4.55 -20.00
N HIS A 77 -9.89 -5.38 -19.70
CA HIS A 77 -11.09 -5.47 -20.53
C HIS A 77 -11.85 -4.13 -20.58
N VAL A 78 -11.97 -3.42 -19.46
CA VAL A 78 -12.59 -2.08 -19.44
C VAL A 78 -11.80 -1.08 -20.26
N PHE A 79 -10.47 -1.12 -20.22
CA PHE A 79 -9.63 -0.23 -21.05
C PHE A 79 -9.74 -0.55 -22.55
N ALA A 80 -9.87 -1.82 -22.92
CA ALA A 80 -10.05 -2.22 -24.32
C ALA A 80 -11.43 -1.82 -24.87
N HIS A 81 -12.44 -1.68 -24.01
CA HIS A 81 -13.82 -1.40 -24.40
C HIS A 81 -14.38 -0.15 -23.70
N ARG A 82 -13.56 0.89 -23.56
CA ARG A 82 -13.88 2.10 -22.76
C ARG A 82 -15.23 2.72 -23.06
N GLU A 83 -15.66 2.69 -24.33
CA GLU A 83 -16.95 3.23 -24.78
C GLU A 83 -18.17 2.45 -24.23
N ALA A 84 -18.00 1.18 -23.86
CA ALA A 84 -19.06 0.33 -23.32
C ALA A 84 -19.25 0.48 -21.79
N PHE A 85 -18.37 1.23 -21.12
CA PHE A 85 -18.36 1.41 -19.67
C PHE A 85 -18.57 2.87 -19.30
N SER A 86 -19.34 3.12 -18.24
CA SER A 86 -19.49 4.47 -17.70
C SER A 86 -18.18 4.94 -17.07
N GLN A 87 -18.01 6.26 -16.96
CA GLN A 87 -16.82 6.90 -16.40
C GLN A 87 -16.43 6.32 -15.03
N ARG A 88 -17.39 6.11 -14.12
CA ARG A 88 -17.17 5.45 -12.81
C ARG A 88 -16.49 4.09 -12.92
N TYR A 89 -16.91 3.23 -13.85
CA TYR A 89 -16.27 1.93 -14.05
C TYR A 89 -14.85 2.06 -14.62
N ARG A 90 -14.60 3.10 -15.43
CA ARG A 90 -13.24 3.39 -15.92
C ARG A 90 -12.33 3.82 -14.77
N LEU A 91 -12.77 4.76 -13.92
CA LEU A 91 -12.00 5.18 -12.73
C LEU A 91 -11.71 4.02 -11.79
N TRP A 92 -12.71 3.17 -11.52
CA TRP A 92 -12.51 1.97 -10.70
C TRP A 92 -11.51 0.99 -11.33
N ALA A 93 -11.59 0.77 -12.65
CA ALA A 93 -10.59 -0.04 -13.34
C ALA A 93 -9.19 0.58 -13.21
N HIS A 94 -9.06 1.92 -13.31
CA HIS A 94 -7.81 2.63 -13.09
C HIS A 94 -7.24 2.43 -11.69
N MET A 95 -8.07 2.57 -10.65
CA MET A 95 -7.67 2.33 -9.26
C MET A 95 -7.16 0.89 -9.06
N ILE A 96 -7.92 -0.10 -9.55
CA ILE A 96 -7.57 -1.52 -9.45
C ILE A 96 -6.25 -1.81 -10.16
N PHE A 97 -6.09 -1.30 -11.37
CA PHE A 97 -4.88 -1.54 -12.15
C PHE A 97 -3.67 -0.85 -11.51
N GLY A 98 -3.78 0.42 -11.12
CA GLY A 98 -2.70 1.16 -10.45
C GLY A 98 -2.22 0.46 -9.18
N ALA A 99 -3.13 -0.05 -8.37
CA ALA A 99 -2.79 -0.75 -7.14
C ALA A 99 -2.17 -2.14 -7.34
N LEU A 100 -2.44 -2.81 -8.47
CA LEU A 100 -2.09 -4.23 -8.68
C LEU A 100 -1.10 -4.50 -9.83
N LYS A 101 -0.77 -3.49 -10.66
CA LYS A 101 -0.04 -3.66 -11.94
C LYS A 101 1.37 -4.26 -11.83
N GLY A 102 1.95 -4.36 -10.63
CA GLY A 102 3.29 -4.90 -10.45
C GLY A 102 4.35 -4.03 -11.14
N GLU A 103 5.39 -4.65 -11.71
CA GLU A 103 6.49 -3.94 -12.40
C GLU A 103 6.05 -3.24 -13.70
N TRP A 104 6.76 -2.16 -14.03
CA TRP A 104 6.54 -1.29 -15.18
C TRP A 104 6.57 -2.06 -16.52
N THR A 105 5.50 -1.90 -17.31
CA THR A 105 5.38 -2.41 -18.69
C THR A 105 4.96 -1.28 -19.63
N VAL A 106 5.14 -1.41 -20.95
CA VAL A 106 4.67 -0.42 -21.95
C VAL A 106 3.15 -0.17 -21.87
N ASP A 107 2.39 -1.17 -21.42
CA ASP A 107 0.96 -1.04 -21.14
C ASP A 107 0.68 -0.12 -19.93
N SER A 108 1.66 0.09 -19.05
CA SER A 108 1.56 0.95 -17.86
C SER A 108 1.59 2.44 -18.22
N GLU A 109 2.44 2.86 -19.17
CA GLU A 109 2.52 4.26 -19.61
C GLU A 109 1.22 4.70 -20.30
N LYS A 110 0.68 3.85 -21.19
CA LYS A 110 -0.62 4.11 -21.84
C LYS A 110 -1.75 4.18 -20.81
N HIS A 111 -1.69 3.32 -19.80
CA HIS A 111 -2.66 3.31 -18.72
C HIS A 111 -2.62 4.59 -17.89
N GLU A 112 -1.43 5.02 -17.47
CA GLU A 112 -1.21 6.25 -16.69
C GLU A 112 -1.78 7.47 -17.41
N PHE A 113 -1.52 7.59 -18.72
CA PHE A 113 -2.09 8.65 -19.54
C PHE A 113 -3.62 8.63 -19.53
N PHE A 114 -4.24 7.46 -19.74
CA PHE A 114 -5.70 7.35 -19.73
C PHE A 114 -6.32 7.57 -18.34
N ALA A 115 -5.62 7.19 -17.27
CA ALA A 115 -6.07 7.41 -15.90
C ALA A 115 -6.18 8.91 -15.60
N LEU A 116 -5.15 9.67 -15.95
CA LEU A 116 -5.12 11.12 -15.78
C LEU A 116 -6.19 11.80 -16.64
N GLN A 117 -6.35 11.37 -17.90
CA GLN A 117 -7.39 11.92 -18.78
C GLN A 117 -8.79 11.67 -18.20
N ASP A 118 -9.12 10.44 -17.80
CA ASP A 118 -10.43 10.11 -17.23
C ASP A 118 -10.69 10.89 -15.94
N ALA A 119 -9.69 11.01 -15.07
CA ALA A 119 -9.80 11.77 -13.83
C ALA A 119 -10.03 13.26 -14.10
N GLN A 120 -9.30 13.87 -15.03
CA GLN A 120 -9.48 15.27 -15.40
C GLN A 120 -10.87 15.53 -15.99
N GLU A 121 -11.38 14.63 -16.83
CA GLU A 121 -12.74 14.70 -17.35
C GLU A 121 -13.78 14.73 -16.22
N VAL A 122 -13.63 13.87 -15.19
CA VAL A 122 -14.54 13.88 -14.02
C VAL A 122 -14.50 15.21 -13.29
N LEU A 123 -13.30 15.75 -13.06
CA LEU A 123 -13.11 16.98 -12.29
C LEU A 123 -13.61 18.22 -13.03
N ALA A 124 -13.57 18.22 -14.36
CA ALA A 124 -14.11 19.26 -15.21
C ALA A 124 -15.64 19.31 -15.22
N HIS A 125 -16.32 18.21 -14.85
CA HIS A 125 -17.77 18.14 -14.78
C HIS A 125 -18.29 18.47 -13.37
N PRO A 126 -18.95 19.63 -13.17
CA PRO A 126 -19.41 20.06 -11.84
C PRO A 126 -20.54 19.20 -11.26
N GLU A 127 -21.23 18.42 -12.10
CA GLU A 127 -22.29 17.49 -11.67
C GLU A 127 -21.76 16.14 -11.18
N SER A 128 -20.45 15.89 -11.27
CA SER A 128 -19.82 14.66 -10.80
C SER A 128 -20.07 14.45 -9.30
N SER A 129 -20.42 13.22 -8.93
CA SER A 129 -20.66 12.87 -7.54
C SER A 129 -19.39 13.07 -6.70
N ARG A 130 -19.54 13.36 -5.40
CA ARG A 130 -18.39 13.50 -4.48
C ARG A 130 -17.49 12.27 -4.50
N GLU A 131 -18.08 11.07 -4.57
CA GLU A 131 -17.34 9.81 -4.64
C GLU A 131 -16.48 9.71 -5.91
N ASP A 132 -17.04 10.10 -7.07
CA ASP A 132 -16.30 10.06 -8.34
C ASP A 132 -15.19 11.11 -8.36
N ARG A 133 -15.44 12.28 -7.77
CA ARG A 133 -14.42 13.32 -7.59
C ARG A 133 -13.29 12.86 -6.69
N ASP A 134 -13.59 12.28 -5.52
CA ASP A 134 -12.56 11.75 -4.61
C ASP A 134 -11.70 10.67 -5.31
N LEU A 135 -12.31 9.80 -6.12
CA LEU A 135 -11.59 8.80 -6.93
C LEU A 135 -10.68 9.45 -7.99
N ALA A 136 -11.19 10.47 -8.69
CA ALA A 136 -10.41 11.20 -9.68
C ALA A 136 -9.21 11.92 -9.05
N LEU A 137 -9.40 12.60 -7.92
CA LEU A 137 -8.32 13.23 -7.16
C LEU A 137 -7.28 12.20 -6.69
N THR A 138 -7.74 11.03 -6.22
CA THR A 138 -6.86 9.93 -5.81
C THR A 138 -5.99 9.47 -6.98
N LEU A 139 -6.58 9.24 -8.15
CA LEU A 139 -5.84 8.82 -9.35
C LEU A 139 -4.80 9.85 -9.79
N ILE A 140 -5.13 11.15 -9.75
CA ILE A 140 -4.18 12.20 -10.11
C ILE A 140 -3.04 12.25 -9.09
N ALA A 141 -3.34 12.17 -7.79
CA ALA A 141 -2.31 12.15 -6.75
C ALA A 141 -1.38 10.92 -6.85
N SER A 142 -1.89 9.79 -7.33
CA SER A 142 -1.12 8.56 -7.50
C SER A 142 -0.26 8.54 -8.77
N GLU A 143 -0.82 8.95 -9.90
CA GLU A 143 -0.20 8.72 -11.21
C GLU A 143 0.45 9.99 -11.80
N SER A 144 0.19 11.19 -11.26
CA SER A 144 0.73 12.41 -11.85
C SER A 144 2.26 12.50 -11.70
N PRO A 145 2.98 12.86 -12.78
CA PRO A 145 4.39 13.20 -12.69
C PRO A 145 4.63 14.61 -12.12
N ASP A 146 3.59 15.44 -12.01
CA ASP A 146 3.66 16.82 -11.58
C ASP A 146 3.31 16.97 -10.08
N ASP A 147 4.32 17.24 -9.26
CA ASP A 147 4.17 17.38 -7.81
C ASP A 147 3.20 18.51 -7.42
N ASP A 148 3.03 19.56 -8.23
CA ASP A 148 2.04 20.61 -7.94
C ASP A 148 0.61 20.11 -8.13
N GLN A 149 0.37 19.22 -9.09
CA GLN A 149 -0.94 18.57 -9.25
C GLN A 149 -1.22 17.60 -8.11
N VAL A 150 -0.22 16.81 -7.71
CA VAL A 150 -0.31 15.92 -6.55
C VAL A 150 -0.69 16.74 -5.32
N ARG A 151 0.03 17.84 -5.08
CA ARG A 151 -0.22 18.78 -3.98
C ARG A 151 -1.66 19.29 -3.96
N LEU A 152 -2.15 19.84 -5.08
CA LEU A 152 -3.51 20.37 -5.19
C LEU A 152 -4.57 19.30 -4.93
N CYS A 153 -4.37 18.09 -5.44
CA CYS A 153 -5.32 16.99 -5.23
C CYS A 153 -5.34 16.51 -3.78
N LEU A 154 -4.18 16.41 -3.14
CA LEU A 154 -4.09 16.02 -1.74
C LEU A 154 -4.73 17.07 -0.81
N GLU A 155 -4.61 18.36 -1.10
CA GLU A 155 -5.31 19.42 -0.35
C GLU A 155 -6.83 19.23 -0.40
N GLU A 156 -7.41 19.04 -1.60
CA GLU A 156 -8.86 18.85 -1.75
C GLU A 156 -9.36 17.55 -1.08
N LEU A 157 -8.55 16.49 -1.09
CA LEU A 157 -8.87 15.22 -0.43
C LEU A 157 -8.82 15.34 1.10
N LEU A 158 -7.80 15.99 1.65
CA LEU A 158 -7.64 16.18 3.09
C LEU A 158 -8.79 17.02 3.68
N ASP A 159 -9.28 18.01 2.93
CA ASP A 159 -10.47 18.78 3.28
C ASP A 159 -11.75 17.93 3.22
N GLY A 160 -11.85 17.04 2.24
CA GLY A 160 -13.00 16.17 2.01
C GLY A 160 -13.25 15.12 3.09
N GLY A 161 -12.20 14.64 3.76
CA GLY A 161 -12.31 13.73 4.91
C GLY A 161 -12.65 12.27 4.59
N ASN A 162 -12.62 11.87 3.32
CA ASN A 162 -12.82 10.47 2.93
C ASN A 162 -11.56 9.65 3.27
N ALA A 163 -11.64 8.86 4.33
CA ALA A 163 -10.48 8.12 4.86
C ALA A 163 -9.85 7.16 3.84
N PHE A 164 -10.66 6.48 3.03
CA PHE A 164 -10.16 5.60 1.97
C PHE A 164 -9.39 6.39 0.92
N ALA A 165 -10.00 7.46 0.37
CA ALA A 165 -9.39 8.26 -0.68
C ALA A 165 -8.10 8.96 -0.20
N ILE A 166 -8.12 9.53 1.01
CA ILE A 166 -6.93 10.14 1.63
C ILE A 166 -5.82 9.10 1.76
N THR A 167 -6.13 7.94 2.32
CA THR A 167 -5.13 6.89 2.57
C THR A 167 -4.51 6.43 1.25
N GLN A 168 -5.32 6.07 0.26
CA GLN A 168 -4.84 5.60 -1.04
C GLN A 168 -3.99 6.67 -1.74
N ALA A 169 -4.46 7.92 -1.80
CA ALA A 169 -3.72 8.99 -2.47
C ALA A 169 -2.36 9.25 -1.81
N VAL A 170 -2.34 9.31 -0.47
CA VAL A 170 -1.12 9.63 0.30
C VAL A 170 -0.13 8.46 0.26
N THR A 171 -0.58 7.21 0.35
CA THR A 171 0.31 6.05 0.32
C THR A 171 0.84 5.76 -1.08
N SER A 172 0.07 6.05 -2.12
CA SER A 172 0.51 5.95 -3.52
C SER A 172 1.45 7.07 -3.96
N ALA A 173 1.31 8.29 -3.41
CA ALA A 173 2.20 9.40 -3.74
C ALA A 173 3.68 9.04 -3.53
N LYS A 174 4.55 9.55 -4.41
CA LYS A 174 5.97 9.17 -4.46
C LYS A 174 6.67 9.51 -3.15
N ILE A 175 7.65 8.69 -2.77
CA ILE A 175 8.50 8.97 -1.60
C ILE A 175 9.21 10.31 -1.76
N SER A 176 9.70 10.63 -2.97
CA SER A 176 10.34 11.91 -3.28
C SER A 176 9.44 13.11 -3.01
N PHE A 177 8.14 13.02 -3.29
CA PHE A 177 7.17 14.07 -3.03
C PHE A 177 7.02 14.32 -1.52
N HIS A 178 6.88 13.25 -0.73
CA HIS A 178 6.77 13.38 0.74
C HIS A 178 8.04 13.93 1.37
N ARG A 179 9.21 13.61 0.83
CA ARG A 179 10.48 14.21 1.26
C ARG A 179 10.58 15.69 0.90
N ALA A 180 10.21 16.06 -0.33
CA ALA A 180 10.21 17.46 -0.76
C ALA A 180 9.23 18.35 0.03
N THR A 181 8.29 17.74 0.75
CA THR A 181 7.26 18.43 1.54
C THR A 181 7.42 18.21 3.05
N ASP A 182 8.59 17.75 3.50
CA ASP A 182 8.91 17.50 4.92
C ASP A 182 7.84 16.64 5.64
N LEU A 183 7.30 15.64 4.93
CA LEU A 183 6.26 14.71 5.41
C LEU A 183 4.91 15.35 5.77
N ILE A 184 4.69 16.63 5.47
CA ILE A 184 3.49 17.37 5.94
C ILE A 184 2.16 16.71 5.52
N TYR A 185 2.10 16.11 4.33
CA TYR A 185 0.90 15.44 3.85
C TYR A 185 0.64 14.10 4.56
N LEU A 186 1.70 13.36 4.90
CA LEU A 186 1.58 12.16 5.73
C LEU A 186 1.11 12.50 7.14
N ASP A 187 1.65 13.56 7.73
CA ASP A 187 1.26 14.00 9.08
C ASP A 187 -0.20 14.47 9.13
N ARG A 188 -0.61 15.30 8.16
CA ARG A 188 -2.00 15.73 8.02
C ARG A 188 -2.95 14.56 7.76
N ALA A 189 -2.53 13.56 6.99
CA ALA A 189 -3.32 12.35 6.77
C ALA A 189 -3.49 11.54 8.06
N LEU A 190 -2.42 11.36 8.85
CA LEU A 190 -2.47 10.70 10.15
C LEU A 190 -3.33 11.48 11.16
N ASP A 191 -3.41 12.80 11.04
CA ASP A 191 -4.33 13.63 11.84
C ASP A 191 -5.79 13.48 11.41
N ARG A 192 -6.04 13.27 10.13
CA ARG A 192 -7.41 13.19 9.58
C ARG A 192 -8.00 11.78 9.66
N VAL A 193 -7.20 10.76 9.37
CA VAL A 193 -7.61 9.36 9.31
C VAL A 193 -7.37 8.70 10.66
N LYS A 194 -8.44 8.42 11.39
CA LYS A 194 -8.40 7.75 12.71
C LYS A 194 -8.98 6.33 12.70
N SER A 195 -9.65 5.95 11.60
CA SER A 195 -10.27 4.64 11.44
C SER A 195 -10.55 4.36 9.96
N PRO A 196 -10.60 3.09 9.54
CA PRO A 196 -10.17 1.89 10.27
C PRO A 196 -8.68 1.87 10.61
N SER A 197 -8.28 1.02 11.58
CA SER A 197 -6.88 0.88 12.02
C SER A 197 -5.93 0.59 10.87
N GLY A 198 -6.33 -0.27 9.92
CA GLY A 198 -5.51 -0.59 8.77
C GLY A 198 -5.13 0.59 7.90
N PHE A 199 -6.03 1.56 7.70
CA PHE A 199 -5.69 2.78 6.97
C PHE A 199 -4.66 3.64 7.70
N VAL A 200 -4.75 3.68 9.04
CA VAL A 200 -3.73 4.34 9.87
C VAL A 200 -2.41 3.58 9.77
N ALA A 201 -2.45 2.25 9.76
CA ALA A 201 -1.28 1.40 9.63
C ALA A 201 -0.58 1.59 8.27
N ASP A 202 -1.33 1.68 7.18
CA ASP A 202 -0.79 1.94 5.84
C ASP A 202 -0.09 3.30 5.76
N LEU A 203 -0.68 4.34 6.37
CA LEU A 203 -0.07 5.67 6.46
C LEU A 203 1.22 5.65 7.29
N LEU A 204 1.22 4.97 8.43
CA LEU A 204 2.41 4.80 9.27
C LEU A 204 3.51 4.01 8.55
N HIS A 205 3.13 2.95 7.85
CA HIS A 205 4.05 2.13 7.05
C HIS A 205 4.70 2.96 5.94
N LYS A 206 3.91 3.74 5.19
CA LYS A 206 4.43 4.69 4.19
C LYS A 206 5.36 5.74 4.80
N LYS A 207 4.99 6.29 5.96
CA LYS A 207 5.83 7.28 6.67
C LYS A 207 7.16 6.68 7.07
N MET A 208 7.17 5.47 7.63
CA MET A 208 8.41 4.77 7.96
C MET A 208 9.28 4.49 6.74
N ALA A 209 8.68 4.01 5.63
CA ALA A 209 9.41 3.78 4.39
C ALA A 209 10.02 5.08 3.82
N THR A 210 9.32 6.21 3.94
CA THR A 210 9.79 7.53 3.47
C THR A 210 10.96 8.02 4.32
N VAL A 211 10.84 7.94 5.65
CA VAL A 211 11.90 8.30 6.60
C VAL A 211 13.13 7.40 6.42
N LEU A 212 12.94 6.11 6.18
CA LEU A 212 14.05 5.19 5.95
C LEU A 212 14.82 5.51 4.66
N ARG A 213 14.13 5.92 3.59
CA ARG A 213 14.77 6.30 2.33
C ARG A 213 15.69 7.50 2.45
N GLU A 214 15.42 8.42 3.39
CA GLU A 214 16.34 9.51 3.71
C GLU A 214 17.68 9.00 4.25
N LEU A 215 17.66 7.88 4.98
CA LEU A 215 18.86 7.23 5.51
C LEU A 215 19.67 6.50 4.42
N GLU A 216 19.01 5.95 3.39
CA GLU A 216 19.67 5.19 2.32
C GLU A 216 20.39 6.08 1.31
N GLU A 217 19.83 7.26 1.00
CA GLU A 217 20.36 8.15 -0.03
C GLU A 217 21.42 9.13 0.50
N ASP A 218 21.58 9.23 1.82
CA ASP A 218 22.63 10.05 2.43
C ASP A 218 23.91 9.25 2.64
N THR A 219 24.60 8.98 1.54
CA THR A 219 25.91 8.31 1.57
C THR A 219 27.09 9.27 1.72
N GLU A 220 26.88 10.59 1.67
CA GLU A 220 27.98 11.55 1.52
C GLU A 220 27.90 12.81 2.41
N SER A 221 26.75 13.14 3.02
CA SER A 221 26.66 14.34 3.86
C SER A 221 26.62 13.94 5.34
N GLU A 222 27.64 14.28 6.12
CA GLU A 222 27.64 14.11 7.59
C GLU A 222 26.61 15.05 8.29
N VAL A 223 25.53 15.42 7.61
CA VAL A 223 24.59 16.48 7.96
C VAL A 223 23.28 15.90 8.53
N LEU A 224 22.91 14.65 8.22
CA LEU A 224 21.67 14.08 8.75
C LEU A 224 21.79 13.64 10.21
N ASP A 225 20.82 14.11 11.00
CA ASP A 225 20.63 13.68 12.38
C ASP A 225 20.01 12.27 12.38
N ARG A 226 20.87 11.24 12.31
CA ARG A 226 20.47 9.83 12.37
C ARG A 226 19.61 9.51 13.60
N LYS A 227 19.78 10.27 14.69
CA LYS A 227 18.97 10.12 15.91
C LYS A 227 17.56 10.65 15.73
N ASP A 228 17.36 11.73 14.97
CA ASP A 228 16.02 12.22 14.60
C ASP A 228 15.28 11.20 13.72
N ILE A 229 15.95 10.65 12.69
CA ILE A 229 15.40 9.58 11.84
C ILE A 229 14.96 8.39 12.69
N HIS A 230 15.85 7.88 13.55
CA HIS A 230 15.54 6.75 14.42
C HIS A 230 14.36 7.06 15.34
N THR A 231 14.31 8.27 15.91
CA THR A 231 13.20 8.70 16.77
C THR A 231 11.87 8.68 16.01
N LYS A 232 11.84 9.23 14.78
CA LYS A 232 10.64 9.20 13.91
C LYS A 232 10.20 7.77 13.61
N LEU A 233 11.13 6.85 13.31
CA LEU A 233 10.83 5.45 13.07
C LEU A 233 10.25 4.76 14.32
N VAL A 234 10.88 4.96 15.49
CA VAL A 234 10.42 4.37 16.76
C VAL A 234 9.03 4.88 17.14
N MET A 235 8.72 6.16 16.91
CA MET A 235 7.38 6.70 17.16
C MET A 235 6.31 6.04 16.28
N CYS A 236 6.58 5.87 14.99
CA CYS A 236 5.67 5.17 14.07
C CYS A 236 5.50 3.69 14.48
N TYR A 237 6.61 3.02 14.79
CA TYR A 237 6.62 1.64 15.27
C TYR A 237 5.77 1.45 16.53
N ALA A 238 5.97 2.30 17.54
CA ALA A 238 5.21 2.24 18.78
C ALA A 238 3.70 2.34 18.52
N HIS A 239 3.29 3.19 17.59
CA HIS A 239 1.89 3.31 17.20
C HIS A 239 1.39 2.04 16.48
N LEU A 240 2.14 1.50 15.51
CA LEU A 240 1.79 0.27 14.79
C LEU A 240 1.68 -0.95 15.72
N ARG A 241 2.56 -1.07 16.72
CA ARG A 241 2.55 -2.18 17.69
C ARG A 241 1.30 -2.20 18.57
N MET A 242 0.66 -1.04 18.75
CA MET A 242 -0.59 -0.93 19.50
C MET A 242 -1.83 -1.27 18.66
N MET A 243 -1.69 -1.51 17.34
CA MET A 243 -2.79 -1.87 16.45
C MET A 243 -2.89 -3.39 16.27
N PRO A 244 -3.90 -4.06 16.87
CA PRO A 244 -4.03 -5.51 16.74
C PRO A 244 -4.55 -5.90 15.36
N GLY A 245 -3.90 -6.86 14.71
CA GLY A 245 -4.33 -7.40 13.40
C GLY A 245 -3.45 -6.97 12.23
N GLU A 246 -2.76 -5.84 12.35
CA GLU A 246 -1.95 -5.19 11.30
C GLU A 246 -0.55 -5.81 11.18
N LEU A 247 -0.52 -7.14 11.02
CA LEU A 247 0.70 -7.94 11.07
C LEU A 247 1.67 -7.62 9.93
N PHE A 248 1.18 -7.22 8.76
CA PHE A 248 2.01 -6.89 7.61
C PHE A 248 2.85 -5.63 7.88
N GLN A 249 2.19 -4.53 8.23
CA GLN A 249 2.83 -3.24 8.54
C GLN A 249 3.73 -3.37 9.77
N GLN A 250 3.31 -4.16 10.77
CA GLN A 250 4.17 -4.47 11.91
C GLN A 250 5.44 -5.22 11.48
N ALA A 251 5.35 -6.23 10.61
CA ALA A 251 6.52 -6.97 10.14
C ALA A 251 7.50 -6.06 9.37
N TYR A 252 7.00 -5.18 8.50
CA TYR A 252 7.84 -4.21 7.81
C TYR A 252 8.43 -3.16 8.76
N SER A 253 7.69 -2.72 9.77
CA SER A 253 8.21 -1.77 10.77
C SER A 253 9.39 -2.34 11.57
N GLU A 254 9.37 -3.64 11.87
CA GLU A 254 10.51 -4.35 12.48
C GLU A 254 11.71 -4.36 11.51
N TYR A 255 11.49 -4.67 10.23
CA TYR A 255 12.55 -4.61 9.23
C TYR A 255 13.16 -3.20 9.10
N TYR A 256 12.34 -2.15 9.06
CA TYR A 256 12.82 -0.77 8.95
C TYR A 256 13.64 -0.34 10.16
N LEU A 257 13.26 -0.74 11.38
CA LEU A 257 14.07 -0.51 12.58
C LEU A 257 15.37 -1.31 12.55
N ALA A 258 15.35 -2.55 12.08
CA ALA A 258 16.56 -3.36 11.93
C ALA A 258 17.55 -2.70 10.95
N TYR A 259 17.05 -2.18 9.83
CA TYR A 259 17.86 -1.48 8.84
C TYR A 259 18.44 -0.18 9.41
N ALA A 260 17.63 0.64 10.10
CA ALA A 260 18.10 1.86 10.72
C ALA A 260 19.19 1.59 11.77
N ALA A 261 19.01 0.56 12.61
CA ALA A 261 20.02 0.12 13.55
C ALA A 261 21.34 -0.30 12.87
N ALA A 262 21.28 -0.85 11.65
CA ALA A 262 22.46 -1.23 10.89
C ALA A 262 23.28 -0.02 10.44
N CYS A 263 22.63 1.10 10.13
CA CYS A 263 23.26 2.37 9.79
C CYS A 263 23.80 3.15 11.00
N MET A 264 23.36 2.78 12.22
CA MET A 264 23.79 3.38 13.49
C MET A 264 24.75 2.48 14.28
N ASP A 265 25.13 1.33 13.73
CA ASP A 265 25.98 0.31 14.37
C ASP A 265 25.40 -0.27 15.69
N GLU A 266 24.07 -0.21 15.87
CA GLU A 266 23.35 -0.76 17.02
C GLU A 266 23.05 -2.26 16.85
N THR A 267 24.10 -3.08 16.95
CA THR A 267 24.06 -4.50 16.55
C THR A 267 23.03 -5.35 17.30
N GLU A 268 22.94 -5.24 18.63
CA GLU A 268 22.00 -6.07 19.41
C GLU A 268 20.54 -5.74 19.09
N LEU A 269 20.21 -4.44 19.06
CA LEU A 269 18.87 -3.95 18.75
C LEU A 269 18.47 -4.34 17.32
N GLY A 270 19.39 -4.17 16.36
CA GLY A 270 19.18 -4.53 14.98
C GLY A 270 18.93 -6.03 14.76
N LEU A 271 19.65 -6.89 15.49
CA LEU A 271 19.41 -8.34 15.44
C LEU A 271 18.02 -8.72 15.97
N ILE A 272 17.58 -8.12 17.09
CA ILE A 272 16.23 -8.38 17.66
C ILE A 272 15.15 -8.06 16.62
N HIS A 273 15.22 -6.88 16.02
CA HIS A 273 14.27 -6.44 15.02
C HIS A 273 14.34 -7.30 13.75
N ALA A 274 15.53 -7.67 13.27
CA ALA A 274 15.69 -8.52 12.08
C ALA A 274 15.11 -9.92 12.29
N TYR A 275 15.34 -10.55 13.45
CA TYR A 275 14.74 -11.85 13.77
C TYR A 275 13.22 -11.78 13.94
N THR A 276 12.72 -10.69 14.53
CA THR A 276 11.28 -10.47 14.69
C THR A 276 10.62 -10.29 13.33
N ALA A 277 11.16 -9.44 12.46
CA ALA A 277 10.72 -9.28 11.07
C ALA A 277 10.71 -10.62 10.32
N LEU A 278 11.78 -11.40 10.43
CA LEU A 278 11.90 -12.72 9.80
C LEU A 278 10.82 -13.71 10.28
N ALA A 279 10.58 -13.77 11.59
CA ALA A 279 9.56 -14.65 12.15
C ALA A 279 8.14 -14.24 11.69
N MET A 280 7.87 -12.93 11.62
CA MET A 280 6.60 -12.42 11.13
C MET A 280 6.43 -12.65 9.63
N ALA A 281 7.47 -12.41 8.82
CA ALA A 281 7.47 -12.67 7.38
C ALA A 281 7.11 -14.12 7.06
N ARG A 282 7.73 -15.08 7.76
CA ARG A 282 7.42 -16.51 7.62
C ARG A 282 5.98 -16.85 7.98
N ARG A 283 5.46 -16.25 9.04
CA ARG A 283 4.06 -16.42 9.45
C ARG A 283 3.09 -15.88 8.38
N LEU A 284 3.47 -14.78 7.72
CA LEU A 284 2.70 -14.15 6.66
C LEU A 284 2.87 -14.83 5.30
N GLY A 285 3.92 -15.64 5.12
CA GLY A 285 4.31 -16.17 3.82
C GLY A 285 4.94 -15.12 2.89
N ASP A 286 5.40 -13.99 3.42
CA ASP A 286 6.04 -12.92 2.64
C ASP A 286 7.52 -13.25 2.40
N SER A 287 7.78 -13.86 1.23
CA SER A 287 9.13 -14.26 0.82
C SER A 287 10.06 -13.07 0.58
N HIS A 288 9.51 -11.91 0.18
CA HIS A 288 10.31 -10.72 -0.08
C HIS A 288 10.81 -10.13 1.24
N LEU A 289 9.91 -9.93 2.21
CA LEU A 289 10.29 -9.46 3.54
C LEU A 289 11.22 -10.44 4.26
N GLU A 290 11.03 -11.75 4.08
CA GLU A 290 11.96 -12.76 4.60
C GLU A 290 13.37 -12.54 4.05
N GLN A 291 13.53 -12.34 2.73
CA GLN A 291 14.83 -12.07 2.11
C GLN A 291 15.46 -10.77 2.63
N LEU A 292 14.68 -9.70 2.75
CA LEU A 292 15.14 -8.41 3.30
C LEU A 292 15.62 -8.54 4.75
N ALA A 293 14.85 -9.21 5.60
CA ALA A 293 15.20 -9.43 7.00
C ALA A 293 16.44 -10.34 7.16
N LEU A 294 16.57 -11.37 6.32
CA LEU A 294 17.77 -12.21 6.27
C LEU A 294 19.02 -11.40 5.91
N ALA A 295 18.93 -10.56 4.88
CA ALA A 295 20.05 -9.73 4.42
C ALA A 295 20.55 -8.80 5.53
N VAL A 296 19.63 -8.11 6.24
CA VAL A 296 20.00 -7.22 7.35
C VAL A 296 20.59 -8.01 8.53
N ARG A 297 20.02 -9.15 8.89
CA ARG A 297 20.57 -10.03 9.93
C ARG A 297 21.99 -10.49 9.61
N ASP A 298 22.24 -10.91 8.37
CA ASP A 298 23.53 -11.44 7.95
C ASP A 298 24.60 -10.34 7.86
N HIS A 299 24.19 -9.12 7.52
CA HIS A 299 25.03 -7.93 7.66
C HIS A 299 25.52 -7.74 9.10
N PHE A 300 24.64 -7.80 10.10
CA PHE A 300 25.05 -7.72 11.51
C PHE A 300 25.99 -8.86 11.93
N LYS A 301 25.71 -10.10 11.50
CA LYS A 301 26.53 -11.26 11.84
C LYS A 301 27.93 -11.21 11.23
N SER A 302 28.08 -10.65 10.03
CA SER A 302 29.38 -10.48 9.40
C SER A 302 30.25 -9.42 10.08
N ARG A 303 29.62 -8.50 10.83
CA ARG A 303 30.29 -7.45 11.63
C ARG A 303 30.58 -7.85 13.07
N ALA A 304 29.90 -8.87 13.60
CA ALA A 304 30.21 -9.41 14.92
C ALA A 304 31.65 -9.95 14.91
N PRO A 305 32.53 -9.55 15.85
CA PRO A 305 33.90 -10.04 15.88
C PRO A 305 33.86 -11.57 15.99
N TYR A 306 34.67 -12.23 15.16
CA TYR A 306 34.95 -13.66 15.27
C TYR A 306 35.53 -13.92 16.68
N GLU A 307 34.70 -14.30 17.64
CA GLU A 307 35.18 -14.98 18.84
C GLU A 307 35.68 -16.35 18.38
N GLY A 308 37.01 -16.51 18.30
CA GLY A 308 37.66 -17.79 18.07
C GLY A 308 38.56 -17.84 16.83
N LYS A 309 39.70 -17.16 16.89
CA LYS A 309 40.96 -17.83 16.53
C LYS A 309 41.69 -18.05 17.84
N GLU A 310 41.70 -19.30 18.30
CA GLU A 310 42.65 -19.74 19.33
C GLU A 310 44.08 -19.37 18.86
N PRO A 311 44.97 -18.91 19.75
CA PRO A 311 46.36 -18.70 19.38
C PRO A 311 46.96 -20.03 18.95
N ASP A 312 47.65 -20.06 17.82
CA ASP A 312 48.55 -21.16 17.48
C ASP A 312 49.50 -21.37 18.66
N GLU A 313 49.37 -22.50 19.36
CA GLU A 313 50.41 -22.97 20.26
C GLU A 313 51.66 -23.22 19.41
N GLU A 314 52.61 -22.29 19.46
CA GLU A 314 54.01 -22.56 19.18
C GLU A 314 54.42 -23.76 20.03
N LYS A 315 54.48 -24.94 19.40
CA LYS A 315 55.24 -26.04 19.96
C LYS A 315 56.70 -25.77 19.68
N ASP A 316 57.36 -25.23 20.70
CA ASP A 316 58.80 -25.34 20.89
C ASP A 316 59.25 -26.77 20.60
N THR A 317 60.02 -26.93 19.52
CA THR A 317 60.88 -28.10 19.32
C THR A 317 62.21 -27.84 20.01
N GLU A 318 62.44 -28.55 21.13
CA GLU A 318 63.79 -28.99 21.52
C GLU A 318 64.26 -30.14 20.62
#